data_AF-A0A932R4R8-F1
#
_entry.id   AF-A0A932R4R8-F1
#
_cell.length_a   1.000
_cell.length_b   1.000
_cell.length_c   1.000
_cell.angle_alpha   90.00
_cell.angle_beta   90.00
_cell.angle_gamma   90.00
#
_symmetry.space_group_name_H-M   'P 1'
#
loop_
_entity.id
_entity.type
_entity.pdbx_description
1 polymer ?
#
loop_
_entity_poly.entity_id
_entity_poly.type
_entity_poly.pdbx_seq_one_letter_code
_entity_poly.pdbx_strand_id
1 'polypeptide(L)'
;MLLIRLDRTTSRIVLVIAGIALFIIVVFSIFHLVRFRENLASQFNSEASRAAQIFAESIHLDAPPQQITNITHQYVRGDILFAQVVEDGQMIAEDRVESAEDLTLTAINLSGNLFRKEGWLSDGHHYLDEARAITSGDGHLSYVRIGFSLREVDAEVLRETLIVIGWGAGILVLLAILLGAYLYRRSRWDDQKPIQESGFRQSADQDQHLQSENGNLIPIRWIEAGPLRIDGASKEVKLRQNHVDLSPKEYDLINLLASEPDRVFSNREILQRVWAGGYGATAKDVKQYIYLLRKKLEADPEKPGLIVTVRGFGYKLVSTQERGD
;
A
#
# COMPACT_ATOMS: atom_id res chain seq x y z
N MET A 1 -15.76 14.77 25.81
CA MET A 1 -15.48 14.21 24.48
C MET A 1 -14.56 13.01 24.68
N LEU A 2 -15.12 11.80 24.64
CA LEU A 2 -14.49 10.54 25.09
C LEU A 2 -13.21 10.22 24.29
N LEU A 3 -12.04 10.41 24.92
CA LEU A 3 -10.76 9.87 24.44
C LEU A 3 -10.64 8.43 24.95
N ILE A 4 -10.96 7.47 24.09
CA ILE A 4 -10.73 6.05 24.35
C ILE A 4 -9.22 5.85 24.49
N ARG A 5 -8.76 5.55 25.71
CA ARG A 5 -7.44 4.94 25.95
C ARG A 5 -7.45 3.57 25.25
N LEU A 6 -6.93 3.50 24.03
CA LEU A 6 -6.69 2.22 23.37
C LEU A 6 -5.48 1.55 24.04
N ASP A 7 -5.77 0.57 24.89
CA ASP A 7 -4.78 -0.36 25.45
C ASP A 7 -4.14 -1.21 24.32
N ARG A 8 -3.02 -1.88 24.59
CA ARG A 8 -2.35 -2.84 23.67
C ARG A 8 -3.33 -3.88 23.11
N THR A 9 -4.34 -4.24 23.88
CA THR A 9 -5.47 -5.09 23.46
C THR A 9 -6.25 -4.49 22.30
N THR A 10 -6.52 -3.18 22.31
CA THR A 10 -7.31 -2.55 21.25
C THR A 10 -6.56 -2.48 19.92
N SER A 11 -5.24 -2.29 19.93
CA SER A 11 -4.43 -2.36 18.70
C SER A 11 -4.41 -3.77 18.09
N ARG A 12 -4.41 -4.82 18.93
CA ARG A 12 -4.54 -6.21 18.45
C ARG A 12 -5.90 -6.48 17.84
N ILE A 13 -6.98 -6.00 18.47
CA ILE A 13 -8.34 -6.13 17.96
C ILE A 13 -8.48 -5.43 16.60
N VAL A 14 -7.94 -4.22 16.43
CA VAL A 14 -7.99 -3.49 15.16
C VAL A 14 -7.26 -4.24 14.04
N LEU A 15 -6.08 -4.81 14.32
CA LEU A 15 -5.34 -5.61 13.34
C LEU A 15 -6.09 -6.89 12.95
N VAL A 16 -6.72 -7.56 13.92
CA VAL A 16 -7.54 -8.75 13.66
C VAL A 16 -8.75 -8.40 12.79
N ILE A 17 -9.46 -7.31 13.11
CA ILE A 17 -10.61 -6.84 12.32
C ILE A 17 -10.19 -6.46 10.90
N ALA A 18 -9.06 -5.76 10.73
CA ALA A 18 -8.53 -5.41 9.42
C ALA A 18 -8.16 -6.66 8.60
N GLY A 19 -7.56 -7.67 9.24
CA GLY A 19 -7.26 -8.96 8.62
C GLY A 19 -8.52 -9.72 8.18
N ILE A 20 -9.55 -9.76 9.04
CA ILE A 20 -10.84 -10.37 8.71
C ILE A 20 -11.52 -9.63 7.55
N ALA A 21 -11.52 -8.29 7.56
CA ALA A 21 -12.09 -7.49 6.49
C ALA A 21 -11.38 -7.73 5.16
N LEU A 22 -10.04 -7.79 5.16
CA LEU A 22 -9.25 -8.13 3.97
C LEU A 22 -9.60 -9.53 3.45
N PHE A 23 -9.69 -10.51 4.35
CA PHE A 23 -10.08 -11.87 4.00
C PHE A 23 -11.47 -11.92 3.34
N ILE A 24 -12.47 -11.24 3.93
CA ILE A 24 -13.82 -11.16 3.37
C ILE A 24 -13.81 -10.52 1.98
N ILE A 25 -13.05 -9.44 1.79
CA ILE A 25 -12.93 -8.77 0.49
C ILE A 25 -12.34 -9.72 -0.55
N VAL A 26 -11.24 -10.41 -0.22
CA VAL A 26 -10.61 -11.37 -1.14
C VAL A 26 -11.56 -12.51 -1.50
N VAL A 27 -12.23 -13.10 -0.51
CA VAL A 27 -13.20 -14.19 -0.74
C VAL A 27 -14.36 -13.70 -1.59
N PHE A 28 -14.91 -12.51 -1.31
CA PHE A 28 -15.98 -11.92 -2.09
C PHE A 28 -15.55 -11.62 -3.53
N SER A 29 -14.33 -11.11 -3.74
CA SER A 29 -13.74 -10.86 -5.06
C SER A 29 -13.60 -12.16 -5.87
N ILE A 30 -13.12 -13.24 -5.25
CA ILE A 30 -13.02 -14.55 -5.89
C ILE A 30 -14.43 -15.04 -6.27
N PHE A 31 -15.37 -14.98 -5.34
CA PHE A 31 -16.76 -15.40 -5.58
C PHE A 31 -17.41 -14.59 -6.71
N HIS A 32 -17.22 -13.26 -6.71
CA HIS A 32 -17.70 -12.37 -7.76
C HIS A 32 -17.14 -12.77 -9.13
N LEU A 33 -15.83 -13.03 -9.23
CA LEU A 33 -15.19 -13.38 -10.49
C LEU A 33 -15.66 -14.73 -11.03
N VAL A 34 -15.79 -15.74 -10.16
CA VAL A 34 -16.34 -17.06 -10.53
C VAL A 34 -17.76 -16.89 -11.06
N ARG A 35 -18.63 -16.20 -10.31
CA ARG A 35 -20.02 -16.00 -10.70
C ARG A 35 -20.16 -15.17 -11.98
N PHE A 36 -19.30 -14.17 -12.16
CA PHE A 36 -19.26 -13.37 -13.37
C PHE A 36 -18.92 -14.23 -14.59
N ARG A 37 -17.87 -15.06 -14.49
CA ARG A 37 -17.49 -16.00 -15.53
C ARG A 37 -18.61 -16.98 -15.86
N GLU A 38 -19.25 -17.57 -14.86
CA GLU A 38 -20.38 -18.49 -15.05
C GLU A 38 -21.56 -17.82 -15.75
N ASN A 39 -21.93 -16.62 -15.33
CA ASN A 39 -23.02 -15.86 -15.95
C ASN A 39 -22.72 -15.51 -17.41
N LEU A 40 -21.51 -15.05 -17.70
CA LEU A 40 -21.06 -14.76 -19.07
C LEU A 40 -21.07 -16.01 -19.95
N ALA A 41 -20.48 -17.09 -19.47
CA ALA A 41 -20.45 -18.35 -20.19
C ALA A 41 -21.88 -18.86 -20.45
N SER A 42 -22.78 -18.75 -19.47
CA SER A 42 -24.19 -19.13 -19.65
C SER A 42 -24.91 -18.27 -20.68
N GLN A 43 -24.70 -16.94 -20.66
CA GLN A 43 -25.31 -16.03 -21.63
C GLN A 43 -24.78 -16.32 -23.04
N PHE A 44 -23.47 -16.39 -23.19
CA PHE A 44 -22.82 -16.71 -24.46
C PHE A 44 -23.27 -18.07 -25.00
N ASN A 45 -23.32 -19.10 -24.17
CA ASN A 45 -23.80 -20.43 -24.58
C ASN A 45 -25.25 -20.40 -25.06
N SER A 46 -26.11 -19.60 -24.42
CA SER A 46 -27.50 -19.42 -24.85
C SER A 46 -27.59 -18.70 -26.20
N GLU A 47 -26.77 -17.67 -26.41
CA GLU A 47 -26.67 -16.94 -27.68
C GLU A 47 -26.15 -17.85 -28.79
N ALA A 48 -25.04 -18.55 -28.56
CA ALA A 48 -24.43 -19.49 -29.50
C ALA A 48 -25.40 -20.60 -29.90
N SER A 49 -26.13 -21.16 -28.92
CA SER A 49 -27.16 -22.15 -29.19
C SER A 49 -28.31 -21.62 -30.02
N ARG A 50 -28.74 -20.37 -29.78
CA ARG A 50 -29.79 -19.73 -30.58
C ARG A 50 -29.31 -19.45 -32.00
N ALA A 51 -28.08 -18.98 -32.16
CA ALA A 51 -27.45 -18.78 -33.46
C ALA A 51 -27.36 -20.07 -34.27
N ALA A 52 -26.89 -21.16 -33.64
CA ALA A 52 -26.83 -22.47 -34.28
C ALA A 52 -28.22 -23.00 -34.68
N GLN A 53 -29.24 -22.74 -33.87
CA GLN A 53 -30.62 -23.08 -34.22
C GLN A 53 -31.14 -22.28 -35.42
N ILE A 54 -30.89 -20.97 -35.46
CA ILE A 54 -31.28 -20.11 -36.60
C ILE A 54 -30.57 -20.56 -37.88
N PHE A 55 -29.29 -20.92 -37.78
CA PHE A 55 -28.52 -21.46 -38.89
C PHE A 55 -29.14 -22.76 -39.40
N ALA A 56 -29.44 -23.72 -38.52
CA ALA A 56 -30.13 -24.96 -38.86
C ALA A 56 -31.46 -24.72 -39.58
N GLU A 57 -32.29 -23.80 -39.07
CA GLU A 57 -33.59 -23.46 -39.66
C GLU A 57 -33.45 -22.78 -41.03
N SER A 58 -32.41 -21.98 -41.23
CA SER A 58 -32.19 -21.25 -42.47
C SER A 58 -31.69 -22.10 -43.65
N ILE A 59 -31.06 -23.25 -43.38
CA ILE A 59 -30.64 -24.17 -44.45
C ILE A 59 -31.85 -24.73 -45.20
N HIS A 60 -32.97 -24.93 -44.51
CA HIS A 60 -34.22 -25.33 -45.14
C HIS A 60 -34.80 -24.26 -46.10
N LEU A 61 -34.22 -23.05 -46.14
CA LEU A 61 -34.61 -21.96 -47.03
C LEU A 61 -33.72 -21.85 -48.27
N ASP A 62 -32.83 -22.83 -48.53
CA ASP A 62 -31.88 -22.86 -49.65
C ASP A 62 -31.00 -21.58 -49.76
N ALA A 63 -30.71 -20.95 -48.62
CA ALA A 63 -29.89 -19.75 -48.58
C ALA A 63 -28.38 -20.09 -48.71
N PRO A 64 -27.59 -19.26 -49.42
CA PRO A 64 -26.15 -19.48 -49.52
C PRO A 64 -25.46 -19.31 -48.15
N PRO A 65 -24.37 -20.07 -47.85
CA PRO A 65 -23.72 -20.08 -46.53
C PRO A 65 -23.34 -18.69 -46.00
N GLN A 66 -22.76 -17.81 -46.81
CA GLN A 66 -22.39 -16.45 -46.38
C GLN A 66 -23.60 -15.62 -45.93
N GLN A 67 -24.76 -15.79 -46.58
CA GLN A 67 -25.97 -15.09 -46.17
C GLN A 67 -26.46 -15.59 -44.82
N ILE A 68 -26.31 -16.89 -44.56
CA ILE A 68 -26.66 -17.47 -43.26
C ILE A 68 -25.71 -16.95 -42.18
N THR A 69 -24.40 -17.00 -42.41
CA THR A 69 -23.39 -16.47 -41.48
C THR A 69 -23.70 -15.02 -41.09
N ASN A 70 -24.07 -14.17 -42.06
CA ASN A 70 -24.47 -12.79 -41.82
C ASN A 70 -25.72 -12.64 -40.94
N ILE A 71 -26.72 -13.52 -41.10
CA ILE A 71 -27.93 -13.55 -40.26
C ILE A 71 -27.54 -13.98 -38.84
N THR A 72 -26.73 -15.03 -38.72
CA THR A 72 -26.31 -15.60 -37.43
C THR A 72 -25.49 -14.62 -36.60
N HIS A 73 -24.65 -13.79 -37.23
CA HIS A 73 -23.85 -12.75 -36.57
C HIS A 73 -24.68 -11.75 -35.75
N GLN A 74 -25.97 -11.56 -36.06
CA GLN A 74 -26.83 -10.61 -35.32
C GLN A 74 -27.23 -11.11 -33.92
N TYR A 75 -26.98 -12.40 -33.62
CA TYR A 75 -27.54 -13.06 -32.43
C TYR A 75 -26.49 -13.49 -31.41
N VAL A 76 -25.20 -13.31 -31.69
CA VAL A 76 -24.08 -13.72 -30.83
C VAL A 76 -23.07 -12.59 -30.74
N ARG A 77 -22.55 -12.34 -29.52
CA ARG A 77 -21.48 -11.35 -29.31
C ARG A 77 -20.16 -11.73 -29.97
N GLY A 78 -19.82 -13.01 -30.07
CA GLY A 78 -18.57 -13.47 -30.67
C GLY A 78 -18.60 -13.54 -32.20
N ASP A 79 -17.42 -13.38 -32.80
CA ASP A 79 -17.22 -13.62 -34.23
C ASP A 79 -17.47 -15.10 -34.58
N ILE A 80 -18.13 -15.33 -35.71
CA ILE A 80 -18.26 -16.66 -36.28
C ILE A 80 -16.95 -17.00 -37.01
N LEU A 81 -16.30 -18.07 -36.60
CA LEU A 81 -15.04 -18.54 -37.16
C LEU A 81 -15.27 -19.45 -38.36
N PHE A 82 -16.27 -20.31 -38.26
CA PHE A 82 -16.67 -21.19 -39.34
C PHE A 82 -18.12 -21.59 -39.20
N ALA A 83 -18.74 -21.94 -40.33
CA ALA A 83 -20.05 -22.57 -40.41
C ALA A 83 -19.98 -23.69 -41.45
N GLN A 84 -20.40 -24.90 -41.07
CA GLN A 84 -20.37 -26.08 -41.92
C GLN A 84 -21.74 -26.74 -41.99
N VAL A 85 -22.02 -27.31 -43.15
CA VAL A 85 -23.15 -28.21 -43.39
C VAL A 85 -22.59 -29.58 -43.73
N VAL A 86 -23.00 -30.59 -42.96
CA VAL A 86 -22.56 -31.97 -43.14
C VAL A 86 -23.78 -32.85 -43.38
N GLU A 87 -23.74 -33.64 -44.43
CA GLU A 87 -24.77 -34.61 -44.80
C GLU A 87 -24.13 -35.98 -44.94
N ASP A 88 -24.66 -36.99 -44.25
CA ASP A 88 -24.12 -38.35 -44.22
C ASP A 88 -22.60 -38.44 -43.91
N GLY A 89 -22.12 -37.52 -43.06
CA GLY A 89 -20.70 -37.43 -42.70
C GLY A 89 -19.80 -36.80 -43.76
N GLN A 90 -20.35 -36.36 -44.89
CA GLN A 90 -19.64 -35.56 -45.89
C GLN A 90 -19.94 -34.07 -45.72
N MET A 91 -18.89 -33.25 -45.74
CA MET A 91 -19.04 -31.80 -45.75
C MET A 91 -19.58 -31.36 -47.11
N ILE A 92 -20.75 -30.74 -47.11
CA ILE A 92 -21.43 -30.25 -48.32
C ILE A 92 -21.08 -28.78 -48.57
N ALA A 93 -20.99 -27.99 -47.49
CA ALA A 93 -20.65 -26.60 -47.56
C ALA A 93 -19.86 -26.16 -46.31
N GLU A 94 -18.97 -25.21 -46.50
CA GLU A 94 -18.24 -24.53 -45.44
C GLU A 94 -18.03 -23.06 -45.79
N ASP A 95 -18.23 -22.21 -44.79
CA ASP A 95 -17.79 -20.82 -44.75
C ASP A 95 -16.84 -20.69 -43.57
N ARG A 96 -15.62 -20.19 -43.78
CA ARG A 96 -14.57 -20.17 -42.76
C ARG A 96 -13.68 -18.94 -42.93
N VAL A 97 -13.32 -18.33 -41.80
CA VAL A 97 -12.39 -17.18 -41.78
C VAL A 97 -10.94 -17.64 -41.79
N GLU A 98 -10.04 -16.77 -42.26
CA GLU A 98 -8.59 -17.05 -42.39
C GLU A 98 -7.95 -17.54 -41.07
N SER A 99 -8.33 -16.94 -39.93
CA SER A 99 -7.79 -17.31 -38.62
C SER A 99 -8.21 -18.69 -38.12
N ALA A 100 -9.15 -19.34 -38.81
CA ALA A 100 -9.64 -20.66 -38.49
C ALA A 100 -9.21 -21.72 -39.52
N GLU A 101 -8.51 -21.37 -40.60
CA GLU A 101 -8.18 -22.31 -41.71
C GLU A 101 -7.42 -23.56 -41.27
N ASP A 102 -6.55 -23.43 -40.28
CA ASP A 102 -5.74 -24.53 -39.76
C ASP A 102 -6.45 -25.40 -38.72
N LEU A 103 -7.67 -25.04 -38.30
CA LEU A 103 -8.45 -25.83 -37.36
C LEU A 103 -8.81 -27.19 -37.97
N THR A 104 -8.26 -28.24 -37.38
CA THR A 104 -8.64 -29.62 -37.67
C THR A 104 -9.90 -29.97 -36.88
N LEU A 105 -11.04 -29.95 -37.56
CA LEU A 105 -12.32 -30.27 -36.95
C LEU A 105 -12.52 -31.79 -36.87
N THR A 106 -12.66 -32.31 -35.65
CA THR A 106 -12.91 -33.74 -35.43
C THR A 106 -14.23 -34.15 -36.08
N ALA A 107 -14.25 -35.32 -36.74
CA ALA A 107 -15.47 -35.92 -37.25
C ALA A 107 -16.44 -36.20 -36.08
N ILE A 108 -17.70 -35.87 -36.26
CA ILE A 108 -18.72 -36.01 -35.22
C ILE A 108 -19.69 -37.10 -35.65
N ASN A 109 -19.97 -38.04 -34.74
CA ASN A 109 -21.15 -38.90 -34.85
C ASN A 109 -22.23 -38.30 -33.93
N LEU A 110 -23.21 -37.62 -34.52
CA LEU A 110 -24.30 -37.03 -33.76
C LEU A 110 -25.35 -38.09 -33.44
N SER A 111 -25.14 -38.79 -32.32
CA SER A 111 -26.15 -39.70 -31.74
C SER A 111 -27.28 -38.96 -31.00
N GLY A 112 -27.38 -37.63 -31.13
CA GLY A 112 -28.35 -36.76 -30.45
C GLY A 112 -28.42 -35.37 -31.08
N ASN A 113 -29.25 -34.47 -30.50
CA ASN A 113 -29.59 -33.19 -31.15
C ASN A 113 -28.52 -32.08 -31.03
N LEU A 114 -27.51 -32.26 -30.18
CA LEU A 114 -26.52 -31.22 -29.89
C LEU A 114 -25.15 -31.83 -29.60
N PHE A 115 -24.12 -31.28 -30.25
CA PHE A 115 -22.72 -31.48 -29.94
C PHE A 115 -22.11 -30.15 -29.53
N ARG A 116 -21.21 -30.17 -28.54
CA ARG A 116 -20.49 -28.98 -28.08
C ARG A 116 -19.08 -29.35 -27.63
N LYS A 117 -18.09 -28.54 -28.03
CA LYS A 117 -16.70 -28.68 -27.61
C LYS A 117 -16.00 -27.33 -27.59
N GLU A 118 -15.23 -27.05 -26.55
CA GLU A 118 -14.31 -25.91 -26.54
C GLU A 118 -12.93 -26.34 -27.07
N GLY A 119 -12.22 -25.41 -27.70
CA GLY A 119 -10.91 -25.65 -28.26
C GLY A 119 -10.05 -24.39 -28.31
N TRP A 120 -8.87 -24.54 -28.91
CA TRP A 120 -7.88 -23.48 -29.07
C TRP A 120 -7.53 -23.33 -30.55
N LEU A 121 -7.46 -22.08 -30.99
CA LEU A 121 -6.88 -21.68 -32.27
C LEU A 121 -5.35 -21.72 -32.19
N SER A 122 -4.68 -21.74 -33.34
CA SER A 122 -3.21 -21.73 -33.41
C SER A 122 -2.57 -20.44 -32.89
N ASP A 123 -3.30 -19.32 -32.98
CA ASP A 123 -2.93 -18.04 -32.40
C ASP A 123 -3.09 -17.99 -30.86
N GLY A 124 -3.61 -19.06 -30.26
CA GLY A 124 -3.80 -19.19 -28.82
C GLY A 124 -5.13 -18.65 -28.29
N HIS A 125 -6.05 -18.21 -29.13
CA HIS A 125 -7.39 -17.81 -28.70
C HIS A 125 -8.34 -19.00 -28.56
N HIS A 126 -9.25 -18.94 -27.59
CA HIS A 126 -10.26 -19.96 -27.39
C HIS A 126 -11.39 -19.85 -28.42
N TYR A 127 -12.02 -20.98 -28.72
CA TYR A 127 -13.25 -21.02 -29.49
C TYR A 127 -14.23 -22.08 -28.98
N LEU A 128 -15.50 -21.89 -29.30
CA LEU A 128 -16.59 -22.83 -29.04
C LEU A 128 -17.05 -23.45 -30.36
N ASP A 129 -17.05 -24.77 -30.43
CA ASP A 129 -17.56 -25.57 -31.53
C ASP A 129 -18.91 -26.17 -31.14
N GLU A 130 -19.97 -25.80 -31.85
CA GLU A 130 -21.32 -26.29 -31.60
C GLU A 130 -21.92 -26.90 -32.88
N ALA A 131 -22.48 -28.10 -32.78
CA ALA A 131 -23.20 -28.73 -33.89
C ALA A 131 -24.61 -29.15 -33.50
N ARG A 132 -25.54 -29.02 -34.46
CA ARG A 132 -26.95 -29.38 -34.30
C ARG A 132 -27.42 -30.29 -35.42
N ALA A 133 -28.13 -31.34 -35.05
CA ALA A 133 -28.75 -32.22 -36.02
C ALA A 133 -29.83 -31.46 -36.80
N ILE A 134 -29.89 -31.71 -38.11
CA ILE A 134 -30.96 -31.28 -39.01
C ILE A 134 -31.53 -32.53 -39.68
N THR A 135 -32.84 -32.60 -39.80
CA THR A 135 -33.49 -33.71 -40.51
C THR A 135 -33.36 -33.46 -42.00
N SER A 136 -32.61 -34.31 -42.71
CA SER A 136 -32.71 -34.36 -44.17
C SER A 136 -34.05 -34.99 -44.53
N GLY A 137 -34.73 -34.50 -45.57
CA GLY A 137 -36.08 -34.95 -45.98
C GLY A 137 -36.18 -36.45 -46.26
N ASP A 138 -35.03 -37.11 -46.42
CA ASP A 138 -34.86 -38.47 -46.90
C ASP A 138 -34.53 -39.45 -45.75
N GLY A 139 -34.48 -38.98 -44.50
CA GLY A 139 -34.15 -39.79 -43.33
C GLY A 139 -32.64 -39.92 -43.04
N HIS A 140 -31.81 -39.25 -43.82
CA HIS A 140 -30.37 -39.12 -43.61
C HIS A 140 -30.07 -38.14 -42.47
N LEU A 141 -29.08 -38.48 -41.63
CA LEU A 141 -28.73 -37.68 -40.45
C LEU A 141 -27.71 -36.61 -40.86
N SER A 142 -28.23 -35.41 -41.10
CA SER A 142 -27.43 -34.25 -41.44
C SER A 142 -27.24 -33.38 -40.20
N TYR A 143 -26.21 -32.54 -40.19
CA TYR A 143 -26.01 -31.58 -39.13
C TYR A 143 -25.34 -30.32 -39.62
N VAL A 144 -25.56 -29.28 -38.84
CA VAL A 144 -24.85 -28.02 -38.96
C VAL A 144 -23.82 -27.90 -37.87
N ARG A 145 -22.71 -27.22 -38.14
CA ARG A 145 -21.65 -26.96 -37.17
C ARG A 145 -21.22 -25.51 -37.28
N ILE A 146 -21.10 -24.81 -36.15
CA ILE A 146 -20.66 -23.42 -36.09
C ILE A 146 -19.59 -23.27 -35.03
N GLY A 147 -18.51 -22.60 -35.41
CA GLY A 147 -17.45 -22.17 -34.50
C GLY A 147 -17.62 -20.71 -34.11
N PHE A 148 -17.55 -20.42 -32.81
CA PHE A 148 -17.59 -19.06 -32.28
C PHE A 148 -16.29 -18.70 -31.59
N SER A 149 -15.76 -17.51 -31.86
CA SER A 149 -14.63 -16.95 -31.14
C SER A 149 -15.02 -16.60 -29.72
N LEU A 150 -14.22 -17.04 -28.74
CA LEU A 150 -14.37 -16.65 -27.33
C LEU A 150 -13.51 -15.44 -26.97
N ARG A 151 -12.84 -14.81 -27.93
CA ARG A 151 -11.90 -13.71 -27.70
C ARG A 151 -12.53 -12.54 -26.94
N GLU A 152 -13.76 -12.16 -27.29
CA GLU A 152 -14.48 -11.11 -26.58
C GLU A 152 -14.86 -11.51 -25.15
N VAL A 153 -15.28 -12.76 -24.97
CA VAL A 153 -15.62 -13.33 -23.66
C VAL A 153 -14.38 -13.35 -22.75
N ASP A 154 -13.24 -13.80 -23.29
CA ASP A 154 -11.96 -13.83 -22.58
C ASP A 154 -11.50 -12.41 -22.21
N ALA A 155 -11.64 -11.44 -23.12
CA ALA A 155 -11.30 -10.04 -22.87
C ALA A 155 -12.18 -9.41 -21.78
N GLU A 156 -13.47 -9.75 -21.76
CA GLU A 156 -14.44 -9.33 -20.76
C GLU A 156 -14.08 -9.87 -19.36
N VAL A 157 -13.78 -11.17 -19.27
CA VAL A 157 -13.34 -11.82 -18.02
C VAL A 157 -12.02 -11.22 -17.54
N LEU A 158 -11.06 -10.99 -18.43
CA LEU A 158 -9.79 -10.37 -18.08
C LEU A 158 -9.99 -8.95 -17.56
N ARG A 159 -10.86 -8.16 -18.20
CA ARG A 159 -11.15 -6.78 -17.77
C ARG A 159 -11.73 -6.74 -16.36
N GLU A 160 -12.73 -7.58 -16.07
CA GLU A 160 -13.28 -7.65 -14.71
C GLU A 160 -12.25 -8.15 -13.70
N THR A 161 -11.40 -9.12 -14.09
CA THR A 161 -10.29 -9.59 -13.24
C THR A 161 -9.35 -8.42 -12.88
N LEU A 162 -8.97 -7.60 -13.85
CA LEU A 162 -8.10 -6.44 -13.64
C LEU A 162 -8.75 -5.37 -12.76
N ILE A 163 -10.05 -5.11 -12.94
CA ILE A 163 -10.80 -4.18 -12.09
C ILE A 163 -10.75 -4.66 -10.64
N VAL A 164 -11.09 -5.94 -10.39
CA VAL A 164 -11.09 -6.55 -9.06
C VAL A 164 -9.70 -6.47 -8.41
N ILE A 165 -8.64 -6.79 -9.15
CA ILE A 165 -7.25 -6.67 -8.68
C ILE A 165 -6.91 -5.21 -8.34
N GLY A 166 -7.28 -4.27 -9.20
CA GLY A 166 -7.04 -2.84 -9.02
C GLY A 166 -7.67 -2.30 -7.73
N TRP A 167 -8.93 -2.65 -7.47
CA TRP A 167 -9.61 -2.30 -6.21
C TRP A 167 -8.93 -2.93 -4.99
N GLY A 168 -8.56 -4.22 -5.07
CA GLY A 168 -7.85 -4.90 -3.99
C GLY A 168 -6.52 -4.23 -3.64
N ALA A 169 -5.71 -3.89 -4.66
CA ALA A 169 -4.45 -3.17 -4.49
C ALA A 169 -4.67 -1.77 -3.92
N GLY A 170 -5.66 -1.03 -4.42
CA GLY A 170 -6.02 0.30 -3.92
C GLY A 170 -6.40 0.31 -2.44
N ILE A 171 -7.21 -0.67 -2.02
CA ILE A 171 -7.60 -0.84 -0.61
C ILE A 171 -6.38 -1.15 0.25
N LEU A 172 -5.47 -2.03 -0.19
CA LEU A 172 -4.24 -2.35 0.55
C LEU A 172 -3.34 -1.13 0.72
N VAL A 173 -3.16 -0.33 -0.33
CA VAL A 173 -2.38 0.92 -0.27
C VAL A 173 -3.03 1.91 0.70
N LEU A 174 -4.35 2.09 0.64
CA LEU A 174 -5.09 2.95 1.56
C LEU A 174 -4.92 2.48 3.02
N LEU A 175 -5.05 1.18 3.28
CA LEU A 175 -4.85 0.60 4.61
C LEU A 175 -3.41 0.82 5.11
N ALA A 176 -2.40 0.66 4.25
CA ALA A 176 -1.01 0.93 4.59
C ALA A 176 -0.76 2.40 4.94
N ILE A 177 -1.34 3.34 4.18
CA ILE A 177 -1.27 4.78 4.45
C ILE A 177 -1.93 5.10 5.80
N LEU A 178 -3.14 4.58 6.04
CA LEU A 178 -3.88 4.80 7.29
C LEU A 178 -3.14 4.21 8.49
N LEU A 179 -2.57 3.01 8.34
CA LEU A 179 -1.74 2.38 9.38
C LEU A 179 -0.49 3.20 9.65
N GLY A 180 0.20 3.68 8.61
CA GLY A 180 1.35 4.57 8.74
C GLY A 180 1.00 5.86 9.49
N ALA A 181 -0.11 6.51 9.13
CA ALA A 181 -0.60 7.71 9.81
C ALA A 181 -0.99 7.43 11.28
N TYR A 182 -1.60 6.29 11.57
CA TYR A 182 -1.93 5.84 12.92
C TYR A 182 -0.66 5.63 13.76
N LEU A 183 0.33 4.91 13.23
CA LEU A 183 1.59 4.64 13.91
C LEU A 183 2.39 5.93 14.15
N TYR A 184 2.45 6.81 13.15
CA TYR A 184 3.06 8.13 13.28
C TYR A 184 2.42 8.95 14.40
N ARG A 185 1.08 9.00 14.43
CA ARG A 185 0.34 9.69 15.48
C ARG A 185 0.66 9.08 16.84
N ARG A 186 0.56 7.74 16.97
CA ARG A 186 0.80 7.02 18.23
C ARG A 186 2.20 7.26 18.79
N SER A 187 3.24 7.24 17.94
CA SER A 187 4.62 7.52 18.35
C SER A 187 4.72 8.86 19.09
N ARG A 188 4.03 9.89 18.58
CA ARG A 188 4.03 11.25 19.16
C ARG A 188 3.42 11.33 20.57
N TRP A 189 2.52 10.42 20.94
CA TRP A 189 1.88 10.43 22.27
C TRP A 189 2.76 9.76 23.35
N ASP A 190 3.65 8.84 22.96
CA ASP A 190 4.55 8.19 23.92
C ASP A 190 5.68 9.15 24.37
N ASP A 191 6.05 10.10 23.52
CA ASP A 191 7.00 11.18 23.84
C ASP A 191 6.44 12.24 24.81
N GLN A 192 5.13 12.20 25.11
CA GLN A 192 4.44 13.16 25.99
C GLN A 192 4.06 12.58 27.37
N LYS A 193 4.60 11.43 27.77
CA LYS A 193 4.38 10.93 29.13
C LYS A 193 5.07 11.87 30.14
N PRO A 194 4.33 12.49 31.08
CA PRO A 194 4.95 13.28 32.13
C PRO A 194 5.88 12.35 32.92
N ILE A 195 7.11 12.81 33.12
CA ILE A 195 8.12 12.14 33.94
C ILE A 195 7.48 12.00 35.34
N GLN A 196 7.15 10.77 35.74
CA GLN A 196 6.85 10.51 37.15
C GLN A 196 8.18 10.64 37.89
N GLU A 197 8.34 11.75 38.62
CA GLU A 197 9.39 11.97 39.60
C GLU A 197 9.33 10.85 40.64
N SER A 198 10.11 9.81 40.40
CA SER A 198 10.35 8.74 41.36
C SER A 198 11.49 9.20 42.27
N GLY A 199 11.09 9.77 43.40
CA GLY A 199 11.82 9.74 44.66
C GLY A 199 13.32 10.05 44.61
N PHE A 200 13.67 11.33 44.70
CA PHE A 200 14.90 11.77 45.35
C PHE A 200 14.58 13.01 46.21
N ARG A 201 14.11 12.77 47.43
CA ARG A 201 14.27 13.73 48.53
C ARG A 201 15.69 13.56 49.05
N GLN A 202 16.60 14.47 48.72
CA GLN A 202 17.68 14.83 49.64
C GLN A 202 18.34 16.16 49.25
N SER A 203 18.18 17.10 50.18
CA SER A 203 19.18 18.06 50.61
C SER A 203 19.62 19.15 49.64
N ALA A 204 18.93 20.29 49.72
CA ALA A 204 19.55 21.61 49.58
C ALA A 204 18.80 22.61 50.49
N ASP A 205 18.91 22.40 51.80
CA ASP A 205 19.00 23.52 52.74
C ASP A 205 20.36 24.18 52.47
N GLN A 206 20.37 25.49 52.22
CA GLN A 206 21.21 26.50 52.89
C GLN A 206 21.28 27.79 52.02
N ASP A 207 20.57 28.83 52.48
CA ASP A 207 20.88 30.27 52.38
C ASP A 207 20.94 30.94 50.99
N GLN A 208 20.20 32.01 50.65
CA GLN A 208 19.95 33.23 51.42
C GLN A 208 18.78 34.08 50.86
N HIS A 209 17.93 34.51 51.80
CA HIS A 209 17.09 35.72 51.87
C HIS A 209 17.09 36.72 50.69
N LEU A 210 15.95 36.78 49.98
CA LEU A 210 15.29 38.05 49.61
C LEU A 210 13.79 37.89 49.85
N GLN A 211 13.27 38.57 50.87
CA GLN A 211 11.84 38.61 51.17
C GLN A 211 11.11 39.42 50.10
N SER A 212 10.10 38.81 49.48
CA SER A 212 9.05 39.53 48.76
C SER A 212 7.70 38.95 49.20
N GLU A 213 6.90 39.79 49.85
CA GLU A 213 5.48 39.57 50.11
C GLU A 213 4.75 39.48 48.77
N ASN A 214 4.54 38.27 48.26
CA ASN A 214 3.42 37.82 47.40
C ASN A 214 3.84 36.49 46.75
N GLY A 215 3.30 35.39 47.29
CA GLY A 215 3.67 34.01 46.94
C GLY A 215 3.26 33.54 45.54
N ASN A 216 3.83 34.13 44.49
CA ASN A 216 3.88 33.53 43.16
C ASN A 216 5.31 33.05 42.90
N LEU A 217 5.54 31.76 43.09
CA LEU A 217 6.73 31.09 42.55
C LEU A 217 6.58 31.06 41.03
N ILE A 218 7.18 32.03 40.34
CA ILE A 218 7.38 31.92 38.89
C ILE A 218 8.43 30.82 38.69
N PRO A 219 8.12 29.69 38.03
CA PRO A 219 9.14 28.69 37.73
C PRO A 219 10.27 29.35 36.95
N ILE A 220 11.52 29.13 37.37
CA ILE A 220 12.70 29.76 36.76
C ILE A 220 12.72 29.33 35.28
N ARG A 221 12.38 30.29 34.40
CA ARG A 221 12.06 30.06 32.97
C ARG A 221 13.29 29.94 32.09
N TRP A 222 14.47 30.21 32.65
CA TRP A 222 15.73 30.29 31.94
C TRP A 222 16.84 29.55 32.70
N ILE A 223 17.77 28.97 31.94
CA ILE A 223 18.96 28.29 32.45
C ILE A 223 20.16 29.23 32.24
N GLU A 224 20.91 29.49 33.31
CA GLU A 224 22.23 30.13 33.24
C GLU A 224 23.33 29.11 33.51
N ALA A 225 24.29 29.02 32.59
CA ALA A 225 25.47 28.18 32.73
C ALA A 225 26.70 28.96 32.25
N GLY A 226 27.40 29.58 33.20
CA GLY A 226 28.52 30.48 32.90
C GLY A 226 28.10 31.65 32.00
N PRO A 227 28.75 31.87 30.84
CA PRO A 227 28.39 32.95 29.92
C PRO A 227 27.12 32.68 29.09
N LEU A 228 26.50 31.50 29.23
CA LEU A 228 25.37 31.05 28.44
C LEU A 228 24.04 31.28 29.17
N ARG A 229 23.06 31.82 28.46
CA ARG A 229 21.66 31.98 28.89
C ARG A 229 20.74 31.28 27.89
N ILE A 230 19.85 30.42 28.36
CA ILE A 230 18.87 29.71 27.54
C ILE A 230 17.46 29.99 28.07
N ASP A 231 16.56 30.49 27.23
CA ASP A 231 15.13 30.63 27.54
C ASP A 231 14.36 29.46 26.94
N GLY A 232 13.80 28.61 27.80
CA GLY A 232 13.10 27.40 27.37
C GLY A 232 11.80 27.64 26.60
N ALA A 233 11.16 28.80 26.80
CA ALA A 233 9.86 29.11 26.22
C ALA A 233 9.98 29.80 24.85
N SER A 234 10.91 30.75 24.72
CA SER A 234 11.20 31.38 23.42
C SER A 234 12.17 30.55 22.56
N LYS A 235 12.83 29.54 23.16
CA LYS A 235 13.91 28.76 22.54
C LYS A 235 15.09 29.65 22.11
N GLU A 236 15.33 30.74 22.84
CA GLU A 236 16.44 31.65 22.59
C GLU A 236 17.68 31.23 23.37
N VAL A 237 18.85 31.38 22.73
CA VAL A 237 20.15 31.17 23.37
C VAL A 237 20.99 32.43 23.21
N LYS A 238 21.55 32.91 24.32
CA LYS A 238 22.44 34.07 24.37
C LYS A 238 23.78 33.69 24.97
N LEU A 239 24.86 34.11 24.33
CA LEU A 239 26.22 34.01 24.86
C LEU A 239 26.73 35.42 25.15
N ARG A 240 27.07 35.70 26.42
CA ARG A 240 27.51 37.05 26.86
C ARG A 240 26.59 38.16 26.36
N GLN A 241 25.27 37.93 26.48
CA GLN A 241 24.17 38.80 26.05
C GLN A 241 23.92 38.91 24.53
N ASN A 242 24.75 38.31 23.67
CA ASN A 242 24.53 38.27 22.22
C ASN A 242 23.68 37.05 21.83
N HIS A 243 22.68 37.24 20.96
CA HIS A 243 21.87 36.15 20.44
C HIS A 243 22.71 35.20 19.57
N VAL A 244 22.47 33.89 19.71
CA VAL A 244 23.14 32.86 18.91
C VAL A 244 22.09 32.03 18.18
N ASP A 245 22.14 32.05 16.86
CA ASP A 245 21.20 31.30 16.02
C ASP A 245 21.58 29.81 15.96
N LEU A 246 20.74 28.98 16.58
CA LEU A 246 20.88 27.53 16.63
C LEU A 246 19.76 26.86 15.83
N SER A 247 20.12 25.81 15.11
CA SER A 247 19.13 24.86 14.59
C SER A 247 18.45 24.11 15.73
N PRO A 248 17.27 23.48 15.50
CA PRO A 248 16.55 22.77 16.55
C PRO A 248 17.40 21.72 17.29
N LYS A 249 18.25 20.98 16.56
CA LYS A 249 19.11 19.94 17.15
C LYS A 249 20.31 20.49 17.90
N GLU A 250 20.87 21.61 17.45
CA GLU A 250 21.89 22.33 18.20
C GLU A 250 21.30 22.88 19.51
N TYR A 251 20.09 23.46 19.45
CA TYR A 251 19.36 23.92 20.63
C TYR A 251 19.09 22.79 21.62
N ASP A 252 18.52 21.68 21.18
CA ASP A 252 18.20 20.54 22.05
C ASP A 252 19.46 19.99 22.73
N LEU A 253 20.58 19.92 22.01
CA LEU A 253 21.86 19.46 22.53
C LEU A 253 22.45 20.42 23.57
N ILE A 254 22.51 21.72 23.29
CA ILE A 254 23.06 22.67 24.26
C ILE A 254 22.14 22.80 25.49
N ASN A 255 20.83 22.72 25.30
CA ASN A 255 19.86 22.73 26.40
C ASN A 255 20.01 21.50 27.30
N LEU A 256 20.27 20.31 26.72
CA LEU A 256 20.59 19.11 27.50
C LEU A 256 21.87 19.28 28.32
N LEU A 257 22.94 19.82 27.72
CA LEU A 257 24.20 19.98 28.46
C LEU A 257 24.08 21.07 29.53
N ALA A 258 23.28 22.11 29.28
CA ALA A 258 23.04 23.20 30.21
C ALA A 258 22.07 22.84 31.34
N SER A 259 21.21 21.82 31.17
CA SER A 259 20.28 21.40 32.22
C SER A 259 20.99 20.83 33.45
N GLU A 260 22.18 20.27 33.26
CA GLU A 260 23.05 19.79 34.34
C GLU A 260 24.50 20.23 34.05
N PRO A 261 24.87 21.50 34.32
CA PRO A 261 26.23 21.98 34.09
C PRO A 261 27.25 21.14 34.85
N ASP A 262 28.45 21.03 34.29
CA ASP A 262 29.59 20.23 34.75
C ASP A 262 29.39 18.70 34.76
N ARG A 263 28.16 18.22 34.56
CA ARG A 263 27.88 16.79 34.40
C ARG A 263 28.35 16.29 33.04
N VAL A 264 29.01 15.13 33.04
CA VAL A 264 29.41 14.43 31.81
C VAL A 264 28.25 13.63 31.26
N PHE A 265 27.85 13.93 30.03
CA PHE A 265 26.88 13.16 29.26
C PHE A 265 27.59 12.27 28.26
N SER A 266 27.34 10.96 28.34
CA SER A 266 27.89 10.00 27.38
C SER A 266 27.27 10.15 25.99
N ASN A 267 27.97 9.73 24.94
CA ASN A 267 27.44 9.73 23.57
C ASN A 267 26.09 9.00 23.48
N ARG A 268 25.93 7.89 24.23
CA ARG A 268 24.69 7.12 24.28
C ARG A 268 23.56 7.90 24.93
N GLU A 269 23.81 8.57 26.05
CA GLU A 269 22.80 9.40 26.73
C GLU A 269 22.38 10.60 25.86
N ILE A 270 23.34 11.25 25.20
CA ILE A 270 23.05 12.36 24.28
C ILE A 270 22.19 11.86 23.12
N LEU A 271 22.55 10.74 22.50
CA LEU A 271 21.73 10.13 21.44
C LEU A 271 20.31 9.81 21.92
N GLN A 272 20.19 9.19 23.09
CA GLN A 272 18.89 8.81 23.64
C GLN A 272 18.01 10.01 23.96
N ARG A 273 18.58 11.13 24.44
CA ARG A 273 17.83 12.30 24.87
C ARG A 273 17.57 13.32 23.76
N VAL A 274 18.54 13.54 22.87
CA VAL A 274 18.43 14.52 21.78
C VAL A 274 17.86 13.89 20.51
N TRP A 275 18.05 12.60 20.28
CA TRP A 275 17.55 11.85 19.11
C TRP A 275 16.55 10.74 19.47
N ALA A 276 15.84 10.86 20.60
CA ALA A 276 14.73 9.97 20.96
C ALA A 276 13.76 9.79 19.75
N GLY A 277 13.61 8.56 19.25
CA GLY A 277 12.68 8.22 18.16
C GLY A 277 13.19 8.36 16.72
N GLY A 278 14.43 8.83 16.50
CA GLY A 278 15.02 8.91 15.16
C GLY A 278 15.81 7.66 14.76
N TYR A 279 15.44 7.00 13.66
CA TYR A 279 16.27 5.93 13.09
C TYR A 279 17.54 6.52 12.46
N GLY A 280 18.72 6.07 12.90
CA GLY A 280 19.98 6.25 12.17
C GLY A 280 21.01 7.24 12.73
N ALA A 281 20.73 7.97 13.83
CA ALA A 281 21.74 8.83 14.45
C ALA A 281 22.80 8.00 15.21
N THR A 282 24.06 8.38 15.06
CA THR A 282 25.23 7.67 15.58
C THR A 282 26.10 8.58 16.45
N ALA A 283 27.10 8.00 17.13
CA ALA A 283 28.09 8.79 17.86
C ALA A 283 28.88 9.76 16.97
N LYS A 284 28.93 9.53 15.64
CA LYS A 284 29.52 10.49 14.69
C LYS A 284 28.67 11.75 14.57
N ASP A 285 27.35 11.61 14.58
CA ASP A 285 26.44 12.75 14.52
C ASP A 285 26.55 13.60 15.79
N VAL A 286 26.63 12.96 16.97
CA VAL A 286 26.91 13.69 18.22
C VAL A 286 28.19 14.51 18.12
N LYS A 287 29.29 13.92 17.63
CA LYS A 287 30.55 14.62 17.41
C LYS A 287 30.39 15.82 16.48
N GLN A 288 29.68 15.63 15.36
CA GLN A 288 29.42 16.68 14.39
C GLN A 288 28.64 17.85 15.03
N TYR A 289 27.58 17.56 15.77
CA TYR A 289 26.77 18.61 16.42
C TYR A 289 27.51 19.31 17.57
N ILE A 290 28.36 18.60 18.32
CA ILE A 290 29.25 19.25 19.30
C ILE A 290 30.23 20.21 18.60
N TYR A 291 30.80 19.80 17.47
CA TYR A 291 31.68 20.67 16.68
C TYR A 291 30.94 21.91 16.15
N LEU A 292 29.73 21.73 15.62
CA LEU A 292 28.89 22.86 15.16
C LEU A 292 28.56 23.83 16.29
N LEU A 293 28.21 23.33 17.48
CA LEU A 293 27.98 24.16 18.65
C LEU A 293 29.23 24.95 19.04
N ARG A 294 30.40 24.32 19.05
CA ARG A 294 31.67 24.99 19.35
C ARG A 294 31.97 26.11 18.34
N LYS A 295 31.72 25.90 17.05
CA LYS A 295 31.87 26.96 16.04
C LYS A 295 31.01 28.19 16.29
N LYS A 296 29.87 28.04 16.98
CA LYS A 296 28.93 29.13 17.26
C LYS A 296 29.13 29.74 18.65
N LEU A 297 29.62 28.96 19.61
CA LEU A 297 29.66 29.33 21.03
C LEU A 297 31.07 29.58 21.58
N GLU A 298 32.11 29.13 20.89
CA GLU A 298 33.50 29.23 21.35
C GLU A 298 34.30 30.19 20.46
N ALA A 299 35.32 30.82 21.03
CA ALA A 299 36.26 31.64 20.27
C ALA A 299 37.17 30.79 19.36
N ASP A 300 37.59 29.62 19.85
CA ASP A 300 38.37 28.62 19.10
C ASP A 300 37.73 27.24 19.28
N PRO A 301 37.10 26.66 18.23
CA PRO A 301 36.45 25.35 18.32
C PRO A 301 37.40 24.19 18.61
N GLU A 302 38.69 24.34 18.30
CA GLU A 302 39.73 23.33 18.54
C GLU A 302 40.29 23.39 19.97
N LYS A 303 40.06 24.51 20.67
CA LYS A 303 40.42 24.72 22.08
C LYS A 303 39.19 25.13 22.91
N PRO A 304 38.20 24.23 23.06
CA PRO A 304 36.92 24.56 23.68
C PRO A 304 37.05 24.76 25.20
N GLY A 305 36.50 25.86 25.71
CA GLY A 305 36.43 26.16 27.15
C GLY A 305 35.04 25.94 27.75
N LEU A 306 33.98 26.08 26.95
CA LEU A 306 32.59 25.96 27.37
C LEU A 306 32.05 24.53 27.20
N ILE A 307 32.25 23.90 26.03
CA ILE A 307 31.81 22.52 25.76
C ILE A 307 33.03 21.59 25.72
N VAL A 308 33.36 20.94 26.83
CA VAL A 308 34.58 20.16 26.98
C VAL A 308 34.34 18.68 26.68
N THR A 309 35.30 18.06 25.98
CA THR A 309 35.33 16.60 25.79
C THR A 309 36.06 15.93 26.95
N VAL A 310 35.36 15.05 27.66
CA VAL A 310 35.97 14.15 28.65
C VAL A 310 36.31 12.84 27.93
N ARG A 311 37.60 12.66 27.62
CA ARG A 311 38.10 11.54 26.81
C ARG A 311 37.64 10.19 27.39
N GLY A 312 37.05 9.36 26.55
CA GLY A 312 36.53 8.03 26.94
C GLY A 312 35.12 8.05 27.56
N PHE A 313 34.61 9.20 27.97
CA PHE A 313 33.33 9.30 28.69
C PHE A 313 32.26 10.07 27.93
N GLY A 314 32.55 11.28 27.42
CA GLY A 314 31.54 12.09 26.74
C GLY A 314 31.83 13.58 26.72
N TYR A 315 30.79 14.39 26.88
CA TYR A 315 30.86 15.86 26.83
C TYR A 315 30.19 16.48 28.06
N LYS A 316 30.66 17.65 28.46
CA LYS A 316 30.04 18.46 29.51
C LYS A 316 30.05 19.94 29.13
N LEU A 317 29.09 20.69 29.65
CA LEU A 317 29.12 22.15 29.64
C LEU A 317 29.79 22.62 30.93
N VAL A 318 30.78 23.50 30.86
CA VAL A 318 31.48 24.02 32.04
C VAL A 318 30.77 25.29 32.55
N SER A 319 30.38 25.32 33.82
CA SER A 319 29.63 26.45 34.40
C SER A 319 30.53 27.62 34.84
N THR A 320 31.81 27.35 35.11
CA THR A 320 32.75 28.30 35.70
C THR A 320 33.97 28.49 34.79
N GLN A 321 34.25 29.72 34.34
CA GLN A 321 35.58 30.03 33.83
C GLN A 321 36.53 30.11 35.02
N GLU A 322 37.41 29.12 35.18
CA GLU A 322 38.61 29.32 35.99
C GLU A 322 39.36 30.52 35.40
N ARG A 323 39.46 31.58 36.20
CA ARG A 323 40.31 32.73 35.95
C ARG A 323 41.75 32.21 36.03
N GLY A 324 42.36 31.94 34.88
CA GLY A 324 43.81 31.78 34.81
C GLY A 324 44.44 33.14 35.04
N ASP A 325 45.23 33.26 36.10
CA ASP A 325 46.12 34.38 36.41
C ASP A 325 47.16 34.64 35.31
#